data_AF-L0KY50-F1
#
_entry.id   AF-L0KY50-F1
#
_cell.length_a   1.000
_cell.length_b   1.000
_cell.length_c   1.000
_cell.angle_alpha   90.00
_cell.angle_beta   90.00
_cell.angle_gamma   90.00
#
_symmetry.space_group_name_H-M   'P 1'
#
loop_
_entity.id
_entity.type
_entity.pdbx_description
1 polymer ?
#
loop_
_entity_poly.entity_id
_entity_poly.type
_entity_poly.pdbx_seq_one_letter_code
_entity_poly.pdbx_strand_id
1 'polypeptide(L)'
;MTRGIDIKSFAVIRADNADKVNVALHDLEHYGHLRFLSKPKRIEPQYADNVLVSVVGVPLKSKCNSAALVELDNNAGAAISKLRKIHPPAHIVIVSPRHKVYEELVDKAELYPEFERKFVSQDSTQSAYG
;
A
#
# COMPACT_ATOMS: atom_id res chain seq x y z
N MET A 1 6.93 -3.29 32.65
CA MET A 1 6.08 -4.02 31.70
C MET A 1 6.15 -3.30 30.35
N THR A 2 7.13 -3.62 29.53
CA THR A 2 7.18 -3.12 28.15
C THR A 2 6.03 -3.79 27.42
N ARG A 3 4.94 -3.04 27.17
CA ARG A 3 3.93 -3.46 26.19
C ARG A 3 4.71 -3.85 24.94
N GLY A 4 4.55 -5.09 24.48
CA GLY A 4 5.09 -5.50 23.18
C GLY A 4 4.55 -4.50 22.18
N ILE A 5 5.41 -3.59 21.70
CA ILE A 5 5.03 -2.68 20.64
C ILE A 5 4.82 -3.59 19.45
N ASP A 6 3.57 -3.83 19.07
CA ASP A 6 3.26 -4.38 17.77
C ASP A 6 3.92 -3.46 16.76
N ILE A 7 5.08 -3.88 16.25
CA ILE A 7 5.88 -3.06 15.35
C ILE A 7 5.09 -2.99 14.06
N LYS A 8 4.31 -1.92 13.91
CA LYS A 8 3.51 -1.67 12.72
C LYS A 8 4.40 -1.36 11.52
N SER A 9 3.81 -1.41 10.34
CA SER A 9 4.47 -0.98 9.12
C SER A 9 3.48 -0.28 8.19
N PHE A 10 4.00 0.51 7.27
CA PHE A 10 3.21 1.05 6.17
C PHE A 10 3.51 0.28 4.89
N ALA A 11 2.50 0.08 4.05
CA ALA A 11 2.69 -0.20 2.64
C ALA A 11 2.50 1.09 1.85
N VAL A 12 3.51 1.41 1.03
CA VAL A 12 3.45 2.45 0.01
C VAL A 12 3.31 1.77 -1.35
N ILE A 13 2.19 1.98 -2.01
CA ILE A 13 1.81 1.36 -3.29
C ILE A 13 2.02 2.41 -4.38
N ARG A 14 2.74 2.04 -5.45
CA ARG A 14 3.12 2.94 -6.55
C ARG A 14 2.84 2.32 -7.91
N ALA A 15 2.18 3.06 -8.79
CA ALA A 15 1.97 2.64 -10.17
C ALA A 15 1.89 3.82 -11.16
N ASP A 16 1.91 3.51 -12.44
CA ASP A 16 1.75 4.45 -13.55
C ASP A 16 0.30 4.95 -13.73
N ASN A 17 -0.69 4.29 -13.10
CA ASN A 17 -2.09 4.74 -13.07
C ASN A 17 -2.82 4.26 -11.81
N ALA A 18 -3.99 4.84 -11.52
CA ALA A 18 -4.78 4.55 -10.33
C ALA A 18 -5.42 3.15 -10.35
N ASP A 19 -5.72 2.59 -11.52
CA ASP A 19 -6.33 1.25 -11.62
C ASP A 19 -5.38 0.17 -11.13
N LYS A 20 -4.08 0.25 -11.46
CA LYS A 20 -3.06 -0.66 -10.92
C LYS A 20 -2.87 -0.50 -9.41
N VAL A 21 -3.00 0.72 -8.87
CA VAL A 21 -2.99 0.93 -7.42
C VAL A 21 -4.20 0.25 -6.77
N ASN A 22 -5.39 0.38 -7.36
CA ASN A 22 -6.60 -0.28 -6.88
C ASN A 22 -6.47 -1.81 -6.88
N VAL A 23 -6.06 -2.40 -8.00
CA VAL A 23 -5.81 -3.84 -8.11
C VAL A 23 -4.80 -4.29 -7.07
N ALA A 24 -3.69 -3.58 -6.91
CA ALA A 24 -2.69 -3.93 -5.90
C ALA A 24 -3.21 -3.84 -4.47
N LEU A 25 -4.01 -2.83 -4.12
CA LEU A 25 -4.64 -2.73 -2.80
C LEU A 25 -5.55 -3.92 -2.51
N HIS A 26 -6.33 -4.35 -3.51
CA HIS A 26 -7.16 -5.54 -3.41
C HIS A 26 -6.32 -6.82 -3.29
N ASP A 27 -5.26 -6.96 -4.09
CA ASP A 27 -4.38 -8.12 -4.02
C ASP A 27 -3.73 -8.26 -2.64
N LEU A 28 -3.31 -7.15 -2.05
CA LEU A 28 -2.73 -7.12 -0.70
C LEU A 28 -3.72 -7.61 0.36
N GLU A 29 -4.97 -7.17 0.29
CA GLU A 29 -6.01 -7.49 1.27
C GLU A 29 -6.55 -8.92 1.08
N HIS A 30 -6.91 -9.28 -0.16
CA HIS A 30 -7.61 -10.53 -0.47
C HIS A 30 -6.69 -11.73 -0.71
N TYR A 31 -5.59 -11.55 -1.43
CA TYR A 31 -4.66 -12.64 -1.77
C TYR A 31 -3.43 -12.64 -0.85
N GLY A 32 -2.97 -11.46 -0.42
CA GLY A 32 -1.86 -11.29 0.51
C GLY A 32 -2.27 -11.48 1.97
N HIS A 33 -3.57 -11.47 2.27
CA HIS A 33 -4.12 -11.50 3.63
C HIS A 33 -3.45 -10.45 4.56
N LEU A 34 -3.13 -9.28 4.01
CA LEU A 34 -2.63 -8.15 4.80
C LEU A 34 -3.82 -7.42 5.40
N ARG A 35 -3.79 -7.24 6.73
CA ARG A 35 -4.82 -6.49 7.44
C ARG A 35 -4.44 -5.02 7.46
N PHE A 36 -5.31 -4.19 6.89
CA PHE A 36 -5.18 -2.74 6.92
C PHE A 36 -5.77 -2.19 8.23
N LEU A 37 -5.02 -1.31 8.89
CA LEU A 37 -5.44 -0.61 10.10
C LEU A 37 -6.21 0.68 9.79
N SER A 38 -6.08 1.19 8.56
CA SER A 38 -6.74 2.38 8.08
C SER A 38 -7.18 2.19 6.63
N LYS A 39 -8.12 3.02 6.18
CA LYS A 39 -8.44 3.07 4.75
C LYS A 39 -7.20 3.56 3.97
N PRO A 40 -6.92 3.02 2.78
CA PRO A 40 -5.84 3.50 1.94
C PRO A 40 -5.99 5.00 1.70
N LYS A 41 -4.87 5.70 1.81
CA LYS A 41 -4.77 7.15 1.64
C LYS A 41 -4.08 7.48 0.34
N ARG A 42 -4.55 8.51 -0.36
CA ARG A 42 -3.89 9.01 -1.57
C ARG A 42 -2.73 9.91 -1.15
N ILE A 43 -1.54 9.58 -1.64
CA ILE A 43 -0.32 10.37 -1.44
C ILE A 43 0.20 10.89 -2.78
N GLU A 44 1.01 11.94 -2.72
CA GLU A 44 1.64 12.50 -3.91
C GLU A 44 2.59 11.48 -4.57
N PRO A 45 2.48 11.23 -5.89
CA PRO A 45 3.34 10.27 -6.59
C PRO A 45 4.84 10.57 -6.41
N GLN A 46 5.22 11.85 -6.48
CA GLN A 46 6.62 12.27 -6.28
C GLN A 46 7.11 12.01 -4.84
N TYR A 47 6.22 12.07 -3.84
CA TYR A 47 6.58 11.72 -2.47
C TYR A 47 6.78 10.21 -2.34
N ALA A 48 5.92 9.40 -2.93
CA ALA A 48 6.06 7.94 -2.95
C ALA A 48 7.36 7.50 -3.67
N ASP A 49 7.71 8.18 -4.76
CA ASP A 49 8.99 8.05 -5.45
C ASP A 49 10.18 8.25 -4.50
N ASN A 50 10.16 9.34 -3.72
CA ASN A 50 11.19 9.64 -2.73
C ASN A 50 11.25 8.59 -1.61
N VAL A 51 10.10 8.09 -1.15
CA VAL A 51 10.04 7.02 -0.15
C VAL A 51 10.74 5.76 -0.66
N LEU A 52 10.50 5.33 -1.90
CA LEU A 52 11.19 4.16 -2.46
C LEU A 52 12.71 4.35 -2.47
N VAL A 53 13.19 5.50 -2.96
CA VAL A 53 14.64 5.76 -3.02
C VAL A 53 15.24 5.76 -1.62
N SER A 54 14.56 6.37 -0.65
CA SER A 54 14.98 6.42 0.75
C SER A 54 15.04 5.05 1.42
N VAL A 55 14.08 4.16 1.10
CA VAL A 55 13.96 2.83 1.71
C VAL A 55 14.86 1.81 1.03
N VAL A 56 14.89 1.79 -0.31
CA VAL A 56 15.62 0.76 -1.09
C VAL A 56 17.06 1.19 -1.39
N GLY A 57 17.36 2.49 -1.35
CA GLY A 57 18.71 3.02 -1.57
C GLY A 57 19.20 2.94 -3.02
N VAL A 58 18.29 2.71 -3.98
CA VAL A 58 18.61 2.63 -5.42
C VAL A 58 17.86 3.69 -6.22
N PRO A 59 18.42 4.17 -7.35
CA PRO A 59 17.74 5.09 -8.24
C PRO A 59 16.43 4.51 -8.79
N LEU A 60 15.47 5.40 -9.06
CA LEU A 60 14.21 5.03 -9.72
C LEU A 60 14.47 4.58 -11.15
N LYS A 61 13.90 3.43 -11.52
CA LYS A 61 13.81 2.99 -12.92
C LYS A 61 12.68 3.71 -13.67
N SER A 62 11.62 4.07 -12.96
CA SER A 62 10.47 4.79 -13.48
C SER A 62 9.79 5.60 -12.38
N LYS A 63 9.16 6.71 -12.76
CA LYS A 63 8.28 7.49 -11.88
C LYS A 63 6.90 6.87 -11.82
N CYS A 64 6.20 7.06 -10.71
CA CYS A 64 4.78 6.70 -10.62
C CYS A 64 3.90 7.93 -10.90
N ASN A 65 2.67 7.71 -11.36
CA ASN A 65 1.66 8.77 -11.54
C ASN A 65 0.50 8.63 -10.55
N SER A 66 0.43 7.51 -9.83
CA SER A 66 -0.54 7.28 -8.77
C SER A 66 0.10 6.52 -7.64
N ALA A 67 -0.26 6.89 -6.41
CA ALA A 67 0.27 6.27 -5.21
C ALA A 67 -0.74 6.25 -4.07
N ALA A 68 -0.63 5.21 -3.24
CA ALA A 68 -1.40 5.05 -2.02
C ALA A 68 -0.51 4.67 -0.83
N LEU A 69 -0.98 5.01 0.36
CA LEU A 69 -0.39 4.67 1.65
C LEU A 69 -1.42 3.91 2.48
N VAL A 70 -1.01 2.82 3.13
CA VAL A 70 -1.87 2.12 4.09
C VAL A 70 -1.07 1.61 5.27
N GLU A 71 -1.64 1.75 6.47
CA GLU A 71 -1.07 1.22 7.71
C GLU A 71 -1.42 -0.26 7.85
N LEU A 72 -0.45 -1.09 8.22
CA LEU A 72 -0.57 -2.53 8.36
C LEU A 72 -0.47 -2.96 9.82
N ASP A 73 -1.27 -3.97 10.19
CA ASP A 73 -1.26 -4.60 11.53
C ASP A 73 -0.06 -5.53 11.75
N ASN A 74 0.76 -5.73 10.71
CA ASN A 74 1.90 -6.63 10.76
C ASN A 74 3.22 -5.86 10.75
N ASN A 75 4.24 -6.47 11.35
CA ASN A 75 5.62 -6.03 11.15
C ASN A 75 6.08 -6.23 9.71
N ALA A 76 7.09 -5.47 9.32
CA ALA A 76 7.55 -5.45 7.93
C ALA A 76 8.00 -6.83 7.42
N GLY A 77 8.62 -7.66 8.25
CA GLY A 77 9.05 -9.01 7.85
C GLY A 77 7.88 -9.91 7.49
N ALA A 78 6.83 -9.90 8.31
CA ALA A 78 5.60 -10.63 8.04
C ALA A 78 4.87 -10.10 6.80
N ALA A 79 4.81 -8.78 6.63
CA ALA A 79 4.22 -8.15 5.46
C ALA A 79 4.97 -8.52 4.15
N ILE A 80 6.30 -8.47 4.16
CA ILE A 80 7.15 -8.86 3.03
C ILE A 80 6.97 -10.34 2.68
N SER A 81 6.89 -11.23 3.68
CA SER A 81 6.69 -12.67 3.47
C SER A 81 5.37 -12.97 2.76
N LYS A 82 4.30 -12.24 3.11
CA LYS A 82 2.99 -12.32 2.44
C LYS A 82 3.05 -11.74 1.03
N LEU A 83 3.66 -10.56 0.87
CA LEU A 83 3.81 -9.88 -0.42
C LEU A 83 4.53 -10.75 -1.46
N ARG A 84 5.54 -11.52 -1.06
CA ARG A 84 6.28 -12.44 -1.94
C ARG A 84 5.43 -13.56 -2.56
N LYS A 85 4.23 -13.82 -2.03
CA LYS A 85 3.33 -14.87 -2.52
C LYS A 85 2.33 -14.38 -3.55
N ILE A 86 2.27 -13.07 -3.78
CA ILE A 86 1.35 -12.42 -4.70
C ILE A 86 2.11 -11.63 -5.75
N HIS A 87 1.47 -11.37 -6.90
CA HIS A 87 2.08 -10.66 -8.03
C HIS A 87 1.28 -9.39 -8.39
N PRO A 88 1.15 -8.44 -7.45
CA PRO A 88 0.40 -7.23 -7.71
C PRO A 88 1.04 -6.42 -8.85
N PRO A 89 0.25 -5.73 -9.68
CA PRO A 89 0.75 -4.99 -10.84
C PRO A 89 1.47 -3.67 -10.47
N ALA A 90 1.48 -3.31 -9.19
CA ALA A 90 2.09 -2.10 -8.65
C ALA A 90 3.38 -2.43 -7.86
N HIS A 91 4.27 -1.45 -7.78
CA HIS A 91 5.44 -1.57 -6.92
C HIS A 91 5.07 -1.22 -5.47
N ILE A 92 5.34 -2.14 -4.54
CA ILE A 92 4.98 -1.99 -3.14
C ILE A 92 6.24 -1.92 -2.29
N VAL A 93 6.32 -0.90 -1.44
CA VAL A 93 7.41 -0.68 -0.50
C VAL A 93 6.86 -0.80 0.91
N ILE A 94 7.51 -1.62 1.75
CA ILE A 94 7.15 -1.77 3.14
C ILE A 94 8.06 -0.88 4.00
N VAL A 95 7.47 0.09 4.70
CA VAL A 95 8.17 1.03 5.56
C VAL A 95 7.94 0.65 7.02
N SER A 96 9.01 0.21 7.68
CA SER A 96 9.06 -0.05 9.13
C SER A 96 9.67 1.11 9.93
N PRO A 97 9.55 1.14 11.27
CA PRO A 97 10.20 2.12 12.16
C PRO A 97 11.72 2.25 12.01
N ARG A 98 12.38 1.31 11.32
CA ARG A 98 13.82 1.39 11.05
C ARG A 98 14.18 2.40 9.96
N HIS A 99 13.21 2.84 9.15
CA HIS A 99 13.46 3.80 8.08
C HIS A 99 13.18 5.22 8.59
N LYS A 100 14.06 6.16 8.26
CA LYS A 100 13.92 7.57 8.69
C LYS A 100 12.59 8.22 8.30
N VAL A 101 12.03 7.81 7.15
CA VAL A 101 10.75 8.33 6.63
C VAL A 101 9.52 7.78 7.39
N TYR A 102 9.69 6.82 8.30
CA TYR A 102 8.57 6.23 9.02
C TYR A 102 7.86 7.24 9.92
N GLU A 103 8.60 8.02 10.70
CA GLU A 103 8.02 9.02 11.62
C GLU A 103 7.21 10.06 10.83
N GLU A 104 7.76 10.54 9.71
CA GLU A 104 7.06 11.45 8.81
C GLU A 104 5.73 10.86 8.27
N LEU A 105 5.72 9.56 7.94
CA LEU A 105 4.50 8.88 7.49
C LEU A 105 3.47 8.78 8.62
N VAL A 106 3.89 8.49 9.85
CA VAL A 106 2.98 8.46 11.01
C VAL A 106 2.31 9.81 11.20
N ASP A 107 3.09 10.89 11.18
CA ASP A 107 2.59 12.24 11.43
C ASP A 107 1.63 12.74 10.33
N LYS A 108 1.86 12.31 9.08
CA LYS A 108 1.09 12.79 7.92
C LYS A 108 -0.05 11.87 7.51
N ALA A 109 -0.05 10.59 7.91
CA ALA A 109 -0.99 9.58 7.43
C ALA A 109 -2.46 10.01 7.57
N GLU A 110 -2.83 10.64 8.68
CA GLU A 110 -4.19 11.08 8.96
C GLU A 110 -4.62 12.28 8.09
N LEU A 111 -3.67 13.11 7.67
CA LEU A 111 -3.89 14.32 6.87
C LEU A 111 -4.17 14.02 5.40
N TYR A 112 -3.77 12.84 4.93
CA TYR A 112 -3.97 12.47 3.54
C TYR A 112 -5.45 12.12 3.25
N PRO A 113 -5.97 12.53 2.07
CA PRO A 113 -7.31 12.15 1.65
C PRO A 113 -7.41 10.64 1.43
N GLU A 114 -8.61 10.09 1.54
CA GLU A 114 -8.85 8.68 1.20
C GLU A 114 -8.53 8.44 -0.29
N PHE A 115 -7.96 7.27 -0.60
CA PHE A 115 -7.79 6.83 -1.97
C PHE A 115 -9.11 6.26 -2.49
N GLU A 116 -9.61 6.81 -3.60
CA GLU A 116 -10.85 6.34 -4.23
C GLU A 116 -10.70 4.90 -4.72
N ARG A 117 -11.33 3.94 -4.01
CA ARG A 117 -11.36 2.55 -4.45
C ARG A 117 -12.39 2.34 -5.55
N LYS A 118 -11.92 1.99 -6.75
CA LYS A 118 -12.79 1.58 -7.87
C LYS A 118 -12.81 0.06 -7.96
N PHE A 119 -13.66 -0.57 -7.15
CA PHE A 119 -14.08 -1.95 -7.43
C PHE A 119 -15.52 -1.90 -7.87
N VAL A 120 -15.73 -2.06 -9.18
CA VAL A 120 -17.04 -2.42 -9.71
C VAL A 120 -17.28 -3.84 -9.22
N SER A 121 -18.23 -4.02 -8.30
CA SER A 121 -18.83 -5.33 -8.09
C SER A 121 -19.28 -5.81 -9.47
N GLN A 122 -18.61 -6.81 -10.04
CA GLN A 122 -19.23 -7.59 -11.12
C GLN A 122 -20.32 -8.44 -10.47
N ASP A 123 -21.38 -7.80 -10.00
CA ASP A 123 -22.67 -8.46 -9.82
C ASP A 123 -23.33 -8.51 -11.19
N SER A 124 -23.00 -9.58 -11.91
CA SER A 124 -23.92 -10.39 -12.69
C SER A 124 -25.16 -9.67 -13.26
N THR A 125 -25.01 -8.86 -14.30
CA THR A 125 -26.11 -8.67 -15.27
C THR A 125 -26.23 -9.93 -16.11
N GLN A 126 -26.77 -10.99 -15.52
CA GLN A 126 -27.24 -12.16 -16.23
C GLN A 126 -28.64 -12.51 -15.71
N SER A 127 -29.61 -11.74 -16.18
CA SER A 127 -31.03 -12.12 -16.19
C SER A 127 -31.71 -11.41 -17.36
N ALA A 128 -31.27 -11.79 -18.56
CA ALA A 128 -32.07 -11.70 -19.78
C ALA A 128 -31.97 -13.10 -20.38
N TYR A 129 -33.13 -13.73 -20.63
CA TYR A 129 -33.38 -15.15 -20.95
C TYR A 129 -33.63 -16.05 -19.74
N GLY A 130 -34.91 -16.07 -19.33
CA GLY A 130 -35.55 -17.02 -18.43
C GLY A 130 -37.04 -16.76 -18.43
#